data_AF-A0A0W0VRU8-F1
#
_entry.id   AF-A0A0W0VRU8-F1
#
_cell.length_a   1.000
_cell.length_b   1.000
_cell.length_c   1.000
_cell.angle_alpha   90.00
_cell.angle_beta   90.00
_cell.angle_gamma   90.00
#
_symmetry.space_group_name_H-M   'P 1'
#
loop_
_entity.id
_entity.type
_entity.pdbx_description
1 polymer ?
#
loop_
_entity_poly.entity_id
_entity_poly.type
_entity_poly.pdbx_seq_one_letter_code
_entity_poly.pdbx_strand_id
1 'polypeptide(L)'
;MKINPESVKALCGENSEVVVYGFKIFKYLELCEAINDLPKMKALHSDDYVFKNEVFDKRQPYSMYSHFKYIINDLVLENYKKQQRGEPITPLIFVVGLDKEEYKTSRIAEREDPYDKGVTLTELRRCYKIAHEFGDQLSDVAEKTFKFVKLTPSTNGYELTVVEPFWKEKEWQQQWSTRKQSTQKQPHSENKYNYWRETYRNLISKSTVEEQKKVGEEKKTEGTSKIDTP
;
A
#
# COMPACT_ATOMS: atom_id res chain seq x y z
N MET A 1 -3.13 -18.27 -14.03
CA MET A 1 -4.59 -18.07 -14.34
C MET A 1 -4.72 -17.13 -15.54
N LYS A 2 -5.86 -17.05 -16.25
CA LYS A 2 -6.04 -16.04 -17.32
C LYS A 2 -6.69 -14.77 -16.75
N ILE A 3 -6.15 -13.60 -17.08
CA ILE A 3 -6.63 -12.29 -16.60
C ILE A 3 -6.97 -11.37 -17.79
N ASN A 4 -7.99 -10.53 -17.63
CA ASN A 4 -8.36 -9.51 -18.60
C ASN A 4 -7.36 -8.33 -18.52
N PRO A 5 -6.54 -8.10 -19.57
CA PRO A 5 -5.50 -7.06 -19.54
C PRO A 5 -6.06 -5.64 -19.33
N GLU A 6 -7.26 -5.36 -19.85
CA GLU A 6 -7.87 -4.04 -19.72
C GLU A 6 -8.24 -3.72 -18.27
N SER A 7 -8.66 -4.72 -17.50
CA SER A 7 -8.96 -4.53 -16.07
C SER A 7 -7.70 -4.25 -15.23
N VAL A 8 -6.56 -4.84 -15.62
CA VAL A 8 -5.26 -4.55 -15.00
C VAL A 8 -4.81 -3.14 -15.37
N LYS A 9 -4.90 -2.78 -16.65
CA LYS A 9 -4.55 -1.44 -17.16
C LYS A 9 -5.39 -0.33 -16.52
N ALA A 10 -6.68 -0.57 -16.31
CA ALA A 10 -7.57 0.38 -15.63
C ALA A 10 -7.13 0.68 -14.20
N LEU A 11 -6.53 -0.30 -13.51
CA LEU A 11 -6.01 -0.14 -12.15
C LEU A 11 -4.62 0.50 -12.10
N CYS A 12 -3.76 0.16 -13.06
CA CYS A 12 -2.38 0.62 -13.09
C CYS A 12 -2.17 1.97 -13.78
N GLY A 13 -3.14 2.40 -14.60
CA GLY A 13 -3.03 3.62 -15.38
C GLY A 13 -1.81 3.58 -16.29
N GLU A 14 -0.93 4.56 -16.16
CA GLU A 14 0.33 4.67 -16.92
C GLU A 14 1.48 3.86 -16.33
N ASN A 15 1.32 3.29 -15.13
CA ASN A 15 2.38 2.55 -14.47
C ASN A 15 2.46 1.11 -14.99
N SER A 16 3.66 0.70 -15.40
CA SER A 16 3.95 -0.68 -15.83
C SER A 16 4.28 -1.62 -14.66
N GLU A 17 4.41 -1.11 -13.45
CA GLU A 17 4.68 -1.91 -12.25
C GLU A 17 3.49 -1.88 -11.28
N VAL A 18 3.19 -3.02 -10.67
CA VAL A 18 2.14 -3.19 -9.67
C VAL A 18 2.61 -4.11 -8.56
N VAL A 19 2.21 -3.81 -7.33
CA VAL A 19 2.40 -4.74 -6.20
C VAL A 19 1.10 -5.48 -5.97
N VAL A 20 1.16 -6.80 -5.80
CA VAL A 20 0.00 -7.67 -5.62
C VAL A 20 0.06 -8.35 -4.27
N TYR A 21 -1.02 -8.16 -3.52
CA TYR A 21 -1.27 -8.74 -2.21
C TYR A 21 -2.70 -9.26 -2.13
N GLY A 22 -2.97 -10.13 -1.18
CA GLY A 22 -4.32 -10.56 -0.88
C GLY A 22 -4.34 -11.80 -0.01
N PHE A 23 -5.54 -12.25 0.32
CA PHE A 23 -5.70 -13.51 1.02
C PHE A 23 -5.30 -14.65 0.09
N LYS A 24 -4.50 -15.59 0.59
CA LYS A 24 -4.04 -16.75 -0.22
C LYS A 24 -5.20 -17.53 -0.83
N ILE A 25 -6.32 -17.65 -0.11
CA ILE A 25 -7.54 -18.30 -0.59
C ILE A 25 -8.14 -17.66 -1.85
N PHE A 26 -7.84 -16.38 -2.11
CA PHE A 26 -8.30 -15.65 -3.29
C PHE A 26 -7.24 -15.56 -4.39
N LYS A 27 -6.21 -16.42 -4.35
CA LYS A 27 -5.28 -16.64 -5.47
C LYS A 27 -4.49 -15.41 -5.93
N TYR A 28 -4.05 -14.58 -4.97
CA TYR A 28 -3.30 -13.36 -5.30
C TYR A 28 -1.91 -13.65 -5.92
N LEU A 29 -1.30 -14.80 -5.62
CA LEU A 29 -0.03 -15.21 -6.22
C LEU A 29 -0.22 -15.57 -7.69
N GLU A 30 -1.26 -16.35 -7.99
CA GLU A 30 -1.62 -16.71 -9.35
C GLU A 30 -2.03 -15.48 -10.17
N LEU A 31 -2.64 -14.47 -9.53
CA LEU A 31 -2.88 -13.17 -10.15
C LEU A 31 -1.57 -12.45 -10.47
N CYS A 32 -0.61 -12.47 -9.54
CA CYS A 32 0.71 -11.86 -9.74
C CYS A 32 1.41 -12.48 -10.96
N GLU A 33 1.44 -13.81 -11.04
CA GLU A 33 1.98 -14.54 -12.21
C GLU A 33 1.24 -14.16 -13.50
N ALA A 34 -0.09 -14.14 -13.47
CA ALA A 34 -0.91 -13.81 -14.65
C ALA A 34 -0.70 -12.37 -15.15
N ILE A 35 -0.39 -11.41 -14.26
CA ILE A 35 -0.04 -10.05 -14.65
C ILE A 35 1.36 -10.00 -15.27
N ASN A 36 2.31 -10.79 -14.76
CA ASN A 36 3.65 -10.89 -15.32
C ASN A 36 3.67 -11.50 -16.74
N ASP A 37 2.67 -12.30 -17.09
CA ASP A 37 2.48 -12.81 -18.45
C ASP A 37 1.97 -11.72 -19.43
N LEU A 38 1.53 -10.55 -18.94
CA LEU A 38 1.07 -9.46 -19.79
C LEU A 38 2.25 -8.65 -20.35
N PRO A 39 2.21 -8.26 -21.64
CA PRO A 39 3.26 -7.45 -22.23
C PRO A 39 3.46 -6.12 -21.49
N LYS A 40 4.72 -5.80 -21.17
CA LYS A 40 5.13 -4.54 -20.52
C LYS A 40 4.56 -4.32 -19.12
N MET A 41 4.04 -5.36 -18.47
CA MET A 41 3.64 -5.30 -17.07
C MET A 41 4.64 -6.06 -16.21
N LYS A 42 4.81 -5.58 -14.98
CA LYS A 42 5.58 -6.24 -13.94
C LYS A 42 4.77 -6.23 -12.64
N ALA A 43 4.38 -7.39 -12.18
CA ALA A 43 3.78 -7.59 -10.88
C ALA A 43 4.80 -8.13 -9.89
N LEU A 44 4.82 -7.53 -8.70
CA LEU A 44 5.64 -7.94 -7.57
C LEU A 44 4.72 -8.41 -6.44
N HIS A 45 5.01 -9.56 -5.83
CA HIS A 45 4.43 -9.92 -4.53
C HIS A 45 5.48 -9.73 -3.41
N SER A 46 5.20 -10.18 -2.18
CA SER A 46 6.06 -9.87 -1.03
C SER A 46 7.48 -10.34 -1.18
N ASP A 47 7.65 -11.50 -1.80
CA ASP A 47 8.94 -12.18 -1.82
C ASP A 47 9.86 -11.57 -2.89
N ASP A 48 9.26 -10.93 -3.90
CA ASP A 48 9.97 -10.24 -4.99
C ASP A 48 10.18 -8.74 -4.74
N TYR A 49 9.47 -8.16 -3.77
CA TYR A 49 9.53 -6.74 -3.51
C TYR A 49 10.80 -6.37 -2.74
N VAL A 50 11.66 -5.53 -3.36
CA VAL A 50 12.90 -5.06 -2.74
C VAL A 50 12.58 -4.10 -1.59
N PHE A 51 12.71 -4.62 -0.38
CA PHE A 51 12.32 -3.96 0.85
C PHE A 51 13.43 -3.05 1.41
N LYS A 52 13.17 -1.73 1.52
CA LYS A 52 14.17 -0.73 1.97
C LYS A 52 14.32 -0.66 3.49
N ASN A 53 13.37 -1.21 4.26
CA ASN A 53 13.42 -1.30 5.71
C ASN A 53 13.46 0.05 6.45
N GLU A 54 13.01 1.16 5.84
CA GLU A 54 13.24 2.50 6.38
C GLU A 54 12.56 2.73 7.74
N VAL A 55 11.48 2.01 8.01
CA VAL A 55 10.69 2.06 9.27
C VAL A 55 10.91 0.86 10.19
N PHE A 56 11.85 -0.04 9.86
CA PHE A 56 12.12 -1.23 10.67
C PHE A 56 12.83 -0.84 11.98
N ASP A 57 12.30 -1.31 13.12
CA ASP A 57 13.02 -1.20 14.40
C ASP A 57 14.02 -2.35 14.49
N LYS A 58 15.30 -2.06 14.29
CA LYS A 58 16.40 -3.05 14.35
C LYS A 58 16.51 -3.77 15.71
N ARG A 59 15.87 -3.25 16.76
CA ARG A 59 15.84 -3.87 18.09
C ARG A 59 14.78 -4.96 18.22
N GLN A 60 13.85 -5.07 17.26
CA GLN A 60 12.80 -6.07 17.27
C GLN A 60 13.23 -7.32 16.49
N PRO A 61 12.91 -8.53 16.97
CA PRO A 61 13.18 -9.74 16.21
C PRO A 61 12.39 -9.70 14.89
N TYR A 62 13.06 -10.11 13.81
CA TYR A 62 12.42 -10.23 12.50
C TYR A 62 11.26 -11.20 12.56
N SER A 63 10.15 -10.83 11.93
CA SER A 63 8.96 -11.66 11.82
C SER A 63 8.38 -11.49 10.43
N MET A 64 8.06 -12.59 9.75
CA MET A 64 7.37 -12.54 8.46
C MET A 64 6.03 -11.78 8.56
N TYR A 65 5.35 -11.80 9.71
CA TYR A 65 4.14 -10.99 9.93
C TYR A 65 4.42 -9.48 9.94
N SER A 66 5.64 -9.05 10.22
CA SER A 66 6.01 -7.64 10.18
C SER A 66 6.49 -7.21 8.79
N HIS A 67 7.09 -8.13 8.04
CA HIS A 67 7.63 -7.91 6.70
C HIS A 67 6.63 -7.22 5.77
N PHE A 68 5.41 -7.77 5.62
CA PHE A 68 4.38 -7.20 4.76
C PHE A 68 3.96 -5.78 5.16
N LYS A 69 3.84 -5.50 6.46
CA LYS A 69 3.47 -4.16 6.94
C LYS A 69 4.49 -3.12 6.55
N TYR A 70 5.76 -3.52 6.48
CA TYR A 70 6.82 -2.62 6.11
C TYR A 70 6.87 -2.38 4.60
N ILE A 71 6.57 -3.38 3.77
CA ILE A 71 6.41 -3.16 2.32
C ILE A 71 5.28 -2.16 2.05
N ILE A 72 4.16 -2.25 2.77
CA ILE A 72 3.06 -1.28 2.65
C ILE A 72 3.54 0.14 2.98
N ASN A 73 4.32 0.29 4.07
CA ASN A 73 4.87 1.60 4.45
C ASN A 73 5.83 2.13 3.39
N ASP A 74 6.79 1.31 2.97
CA ASP A 74 7.82 1.70 2.00
C ASP A 74 7.18 2.08 0.66
N LEU A 75 6.21 1.29 0.17
CA LEU A 75 5.52 1.58 -1.09
C LEU A 75 4.76 2.91 -1.05
N VAL A 76 4.00 3.18 0.02
CA VAL A 76 3.26 4.45 0.11
C VAL A 76 4.21 5.63 0.27
N LEU A 77 5.30 5.48 1.03
CA LEU A 77 6.31 6.52 1.16
C LEU A 77 7.02 6.80 -0.17
N GLU A 78 7.36 5.76 -0.93
CA GLU A 78 7.94 5.93 -2.26
C GLU A 78 6.93 6.58 -3.21
N ASN A 79 5.67 6.16 -3.21
CA ASN A 79 4.61 6.80 -3.99
C ASN A 79 4.37 8.26 -3.57
N TYR A 80 4.57 8.60 -2.30
CA TYR A 80 4.50 9.98 -1.83
C TYR A 80 5.62 10.82 -2.46
N LYS A 81 6.85 10.30 -2.45
CA LYS A 81 8.00 10.92 -3.14
C LYS A 81 7.76 11.02 -4.66
N LYS A 82 7.18 9.98 -5.28
CA LYS A 82 6.79 9.98 -6.72
C LYS A 82 5.78 11.06 -7.04
N GLN A 83 4.73 11.20 -6.21
CA GLN A 83 3.71 12.24 -6.39
C GLN A 83 4.33 13.64 -6.36
N GLN A 84 5.29 13.88 -5.46
CA GLN A 84 5.98 15.17 -5.39
C GLN A 84 6.80 15.47 -6.66
N ARG A 85 7.31 14.43 -7.33
CA ARG A 85 8.04 14.52 -8.61
C ARG A 85 7.15 14.43 -9.86
N GLY A 86 5.83 14.29 -9.71
CA GLY A 86 4.91 14.09 -10.84
C GLY A 86 5.04 12.73 -11.53
N GLU A 87 5.62 11.74 -10.86
CA GLU A 87 5.77 10.37 -11.40
C GLU A 87 4.51 9.52 -11.15
N PRO A 88 4.20 8.54 -12.02
CA PRO A 88 3.09 7.62 -11.82
C PRO A 88 3.18 6.82 -10.51
N ILE A 89 2.04 6.74 -9.82
CA ILE A 89 1.89 5.96 -8.58
C ILE A 89 1.93 4.47 -8.91
N THR A 90 2.70 3.69 -8.15
CA THR A 90 2.69 2.23 -8.25
C THR A 90 1.50 1.70 -7.43
N PRO A 91 0.47 1.11 -8.06
CA PRO A 91 -0.67 0.60 -7.32
C PRO A 91 -0.28 -0.61 -6.46
N LEU A 92 -1.01 -0.77 -5.36
CA LEU A 92 -1.03 -1.96 -4.54
C LEU A 92 -2.41 -2.61 -4.64
N ILE A 93 -2.47 -3.72 -5.36
CA ILE A 93 -3.69 -4.51 -5.51
C ILE A 93 -3.83 -5.44 -4.30
N PHE A 94 -4.92 -5.29 -3.55
CA PHE A 94 -5.36 -6.24 -2.53
C PHE A 94 -6.50 -7.09 -3.08
N VAL A 95 -6.23 -8.38 -3.31
CA VAL A 95 -7.24 -9.36 -3.69
C VAL A 95 -8.02 -9.78 -2.45
N VAL A 96 -9.29 -9.38 -2.44
CA VAL A 96 -10.18 -9.53 -1.29
C VAL A 96 -11.41 -10.38 -1.59
N GLY A 97 -11.48 -10.97 -2.79
CA GLY A 97 -12.51 -11.93 -3.14
C GLY A 97 -12.21 -12.67 -4.45
N LEU A 98 -12.91 -13.78 -4.65
CA LEU A 98 -12.84 -14.64 -5.81
C LEU A 98 -14.23 -15.19 -6.11
N ASP A 99 -14.66 -15.07 -7.37
CA ASP A 99 -15.96 -15.54 -7.85
C ASP A 99 -17.13 -14.93 -7.05
N LYS A 100 -17.86 -15.76 -6.29
CA LYS A 100 -18.97 -15.31 -5.43
C LYS A 100 -18.51 -15.02 -4.00
N GLU A 101 -17.29 -15.40 -3.66
CA GLU A 101 -16.74 -15.25 -2.32
C GLU A 101 -15.97 -13.93 -2.17
N GLU A 102 -16.04 -13.37 -0.98
CA GLU A 102 -15.27 -12.20 -0.58
C GLU A 102 -14.99 -12.26 0.92
N TYR A 103 -13.93 -11.58 1.33
CA TYR A 103 -13.66 -11.38 2.74
C TYR A 103 -14.81 -10.66 3.43
N LYS A 104 -15.08 -11.05 4.67
CA LYS A 104 -16.00 -10.29 5.53
C LYS A 104 -15.21 -9.15 6.17
N THR A 105 -15.59 -7.92 5.87
CA THR A 105 -14.93 -6.71 6.37
C THR A 105 -15.00 -6.56 7.89
N SER A 106 -16.09 -7.02 8.51
CA SER A 106 -16.23 -7.10 9.98
C SER A 106 -15.08 -7.85 10.65
N ARG A 107 -14.47 -8.80 9.93
CA ARG A 107 -13.35 -9.59 10.43
C ARG A 107 -12.05 -8.81 10.53
N ILE A 108 -11.92 -7.69 9.80
CA ILE A 108 -10.72 -6.82 9.86
C ILE A 108 -10.55 -6.23 11.26
N ALA A 109 -11.61 -6.17 12.08
CA ALA A 109 -11.51 -5.78 13.48
C ALA A 109 -11.15 -6.94 14.43
N GLU A 110 -11.19 -8.21 13.99
CA GLU A 110 -10.90 -9.41 14.79
C GLU A 110 -9.41 -9.58 15.10
N ARG A 111 -9.09 -10.40 16.12
CA ARG A 111 -7.70 -10.68 16.53
C ARG A 111 -7.14 -11.94 15.93
N GLU A 112 -7.96 -12.98 15.81
CA GLU A 112 -7.56 -14.26 15.24
C GLU A 112 -7.80 -14.25 13.74
N ASP A 113 -6.77 -14.61 13.00
CA ASP A 113 -6.86 -14.80 11.57
C ASP A 113 -6.92 -16.32 11.31
N PRO A 114 -8.06 -16.87 10.86
CA PRO A 114 -8.17 -18.29 10.54
C PRO A 114 -7.51 -18.61 9.20
N TYR A 115 -7.05 -17.60 8.46
CA TYR A 115 -6.33 -17.81 7.21
C TYR A 115 -4.85 -18.00 7.52
N ASP A 116 -4.44 -19.26 7.47
CA ASP A 116 -3.06 -19.67 7.70
C ASP A 116 -2.18 -19.19 6.53
N LYS A 117 -1.36 -18.16 6.79
CA LYS A 117 -0.32 -17.59 5.92
C LYS A 117 -0.81 -16.94 4.61
N GLY A 118 -0.74 -15.60 4.58
CA GLY A 118 -0.93 -14.73 3.42
C GLY A 118 -1.85 -13.57 3.76
N VAL A 119 -1.35 -12.34 3.69
CA VAL A 119 -2.00 -11.05 4.05
C VAL A 119 -3.09 -11.16 5.11
N THR A 120 -2.74 -10.74 6.32
CA THR A 120 -3.62 -10.85 7.46
C THR A 120 -4.46 -9.59 7.63
N LEU A 121 -5.48 -9.71 8.49
CA LEU A 121 -6.25 -8.57 9.02
C LEU A 121 -5.35 -7.42 9.52
N THR A 122 -4.11 -7.70 9.93
CA THR A 122 -3.17 -6.68 10.40
C THR A 122 -2.58 -5.80 9.30
N GLU A 123 -2.44 -6.30 8.06
CA GLU A 123 -1.99 -5.52 6.91
C GLU A 123 -3.10 -4.59 6.42
N LEU A 124 -4.36 -5.06 6.37
CA LEU A 124 -5.50 -4.21 6.05
C LEU A 124 -5.62 -3.03 7.03
N ARG A 125 -5.49 -3.32 8.34
CA ARG A 125 -5.42 -2.26 9.37
C ARG A 125 -4.22 -1.34 9.19
N ARG A 126 -3.11 -1.80 8.60
CA ARG A 126 -1.96 -0.93 8.27
C ARG A 126 -2.34 0.08 7.19
N CYS A 127 -3.00 -0.36 6.12
CA CYS A 127 -3.50 0.51 5.05
C CYS A 127 -4.42 1.60 5.62
N TYR A 128 -5.39 1.22 6.46
CA TYR A 128 -6.28 2.18 7.10
C TYR A 128 -5.53 3.26 7.89
N LYS A 129 -4.54 2.86 8.70
CA LYS A 129 -3.74 3.82 9.49
C LYS A 129 -2.97 4.78 8.60
N ILE A 130 -2.35 4.28 7.52
CA ILE A 130 -1.59 5.14 6.62
C ILE A 130 -2.51 6.17 5.94
N ALA A 131 -3.69 5.73 5.52
CA ALA A 131 -4.68 6.58 4.86
C ALA A 131 -5.38 7.61 5.77
N HIS A 132 -5.17 7.58 7.09
CA HIS A 132 -5.91 8.45 8.03
C HIS A 132 -5.05 9.10 9.13
N GLU A 133 -3.85 8.61 9.45
CA GLU A 133 -3.07 9.08 10.62
C GLU A 133 -1.94 10.08 10.27
N PHE A 134 -1.65 10.32 8.99
CA PHE A 134 -0.41 11.01 8.55
C PHE A 134 -0.62 12.26 7.69
N GLY A 135 -1.83 12.82 7.69
CA GLY A 135 -2.17 14.08 7.02
C GLY A 135 -2.62 13.92 5.57
N ASP A 136 -3.32 14.93 5.07
CA ASP A 136 -4.15 14.85 3.86
C ASP A 136 -3.35 14.45 2.61
N GLN A 137 -2.14 14.99 2.43
CA GLN A 137 -1.33 14.65 1.26
C GLN A 137 -0.95 13.16 1.22
N LEU A 138 -0.68 12.54 2.37
CA LEU A 138 -0.36 11.12 2.42
C LEU A 138 -1.63 10.28 2.30
N SER A 139 -2.74 10.75 2.87
CA SER A 139 -4.05 10.14 2.68
C SER A 139 -4.41 10.03 1.19
N ASP A 140 -4.25 11.11 0.43
CA ASP A 140 -4.48 11.12 -1.02
C ASP A 140 -3.60 10.11 -1.75
N VAL A 141 -2.31 10.03 -1.40
CA VAL A 141 -1.38 9.05 -1.99
C VAL A 141 -1.79 7.63 -1.62
N ALA A 142 -2.20 7.39 -0.39
CA ALA A 142 -2.65 6.09 0.08
C ALA A 142 -3.92 5.63 -0.66
N GLU A 143 -4.89 6.52 -0.89
CA GLU A 143 -6.10 6.23 -1.66
C GLU A 143 -5.80 5.92 -3.14
N LYS A 144 -4.81 6.61 -3.73
CA LYS A 144 -4.34 6.31 -5.08
C LYS A 144 -3.57 4.99 -5.14
N THR A 145 -2.82 4.67 -4.09
CA THR A 145 -1.99 3.46 -4.00
C THR A 145 -2.86 2.22 -3.79
N PHE A 146 -3.75 2.21 -2.80
CA PHE A 146 -4.48 1.00 -2.42
C PHE A 146 -5.66 0.72 -3.35
N LYS A 147 -5.65 -0.45 -4.00
CA LYS A 147 -6.72 -0.94 -4.88
C LYS A 147 -7.25 -2.26 -4.33
N PHE A 148 -8.45 -2.26 -3.75
CA PHE A 148 -9.09 -3.50 -3.32
C PHE A 148 -9.86 -4.07 -4.51
N VAL A 149 -9.66 -5.37 -4.77
CA VAL A 149 -10.25 -6.01 -5.94
C VAL A 149 -10.84 -7.37 -5.61
N LYS A 150 -11.89 -7.72 -6.36
CA LYS A 150 -12.46 -9.05 -6.45
C LYS A 150 -12.16 -9.62 -7.82
N LEU A 151 -11.76 -10.89 -7.87
CA LEU A 151 -11.54 -11.62 -9.11
C LEU A 151 -12.86 -12.20 -9.58
N THR A 152 -13.44 -11.61 -10.62
CA THR A 152 -14.75 -12.00 -11.16
C THR A 152 -14.59 -12.74 -12.49
N PRO A 153 -15.27 -13.87 -12.72
CA PRO A 153 -15.28 -14.54 -14.02
C PRO A 153 -15.81 -13.62 -15.12
N SER A 154 -15.14 -13.62 -16.26
CA SER A 154 -15.49 -12.92 -17.48
C SER A 154 -15.34 -13.87 -18.68
N THR A 155 -15.78 -13.43 -19.86
CA THR A 155 -15.62 -14.18 -21.12
C THR A 155 -14.16 -14.46 -21.47
N ASN A 156 -13.22 -13.64 -20.96
CA ASN A 156 -11.79 -13.72 -21.28
C ASN A 156 -10.90 -14.15 -20.09
N GLY A 157 -11.45 -14.87 -19.12
CA GLY A 157 -10.76 -15.26 -17.88
C GLY A 157 -11.29 -14.45 -16.71
N TYR A 158 -10.43 -13.99 -15.81
CA TYR A 158 -10.84 -13.18 -14.67
C TYR A 158 -10.71 -11.67 -14.96
N GLU A 159 -11.61 -10.89 -14.38
CA GLU A 159 -11.57 -9.43 -14.35
C GLU A 159 -11.32 -8.95 -12.91
N LEU A 160 -10.54 -7.88 -12.76
CA LEU A 160 -10.32 -7.22 -11.47
C LEU A 160 -11.44 -6.18 -11.25
N THR A 161 -12.45 -6.56 -10.49
CA THR A 161 -13.53 -5.64 -10.11
C THR A 161 -13.13 -4.85 -8.87
N VAL A 162 -13.14 -3.52 -8.96
CA VAL A 162 -12.79 -2.65 -7.84
C VAL A 162 -13.83 -2.79 -6.72
N VAL A 163 -13.33 -2.90 -5.50
CA VAL A 163 -14.11 -2.89 -4.26
C VAL A 163 -13.75 -1.62 -3.51
N GLU A 164 -14.75 -0.95 -2.94
CA GLU A 164 -14.50 0.20 -2.08
C GLU A 164 -13.66 -0.20 -0.86
N PRO A 165 -12.75 0.66 -0.38
CA PRO A 165 -12.01 0.36 0.83
C PRO A 165 -12.93 0.10 2.01
N PHE A 166 -12.64 -0.95 2.78
CA PHE A 166 -13.46 -1.38 3.92
C PHE A 166 -13.71 -0.27 4.96
N TRP A 167 -12.83 0.73 5.04
CA TRP A 167 -12.99 1.83 5.97
C TRP A 167 -14.06 2.85 5.58
N LYS A 168 -14.63 2.76 4.38
CA LYS A 168 -15.80 3.53 3.96
C LYS A 168 -17.12 2.90 4.43
N GLU A 169 -17.08 1.70 4.99
CA GLU A 169 -18.28 1.09 5.56
C GLU A 169 -18.75 1.84 6.81
N LYS A 170 -20.08 1.99 6.94
CA LYS A 170 -20.70 2.77 8.03
C LYS A 170 -20.29 2.29 9.42
N GLU A 171 -20.15 0.97 9.59
CA GLU A 171 -19.86 0.36 10.88
C GLU A 171 -18.36 0.35 11.24
N TRP A 172 -17.48 0.62 10.28
CA TRP A 172 -16.04 0.48 10.46
C TRP A 172 -15.51 1.31 11.63
N GLN A 173 -15.95 2.57 11.77
CA GLN A 173 -15.47 3.46 12.83
C GLN A 173 -15.83 2.95 14.23
N GLN A 174 -17.01 2.35 14.37
CA GLN A 174 -17.44 1.73 15.62
C GLN A 174 -16.62 0.48 15.91
N GLN A 175 -16.50 -0.42 14.95
CA GLN A 175 -15.70 -1.66 15.07
C GLN A 175 -14.23 -1.35 15.42
N TRP A 176 -13.65 -0.34 14.77
CA TRP A 176 -12.29 0.12 15.02
C TRP A 176 -12.12 0.69 16.45
N SER A 177 -13.09 1.48 16.90
CA SER A 177 -13.07 2.07 18.24
C SER A 177 -13.17 1.01 19.34
N THR A 178 -14.10 0.05 19.20
CA THR A 178 -14.24 -1.10 20.10
C THR A 178 -12.95 -1.92 20.17
N ARG A 179 -12.31 -2.15 19.01
CA ARG A 179 -11.01 -2.83 18.96
C ARG A 179 -9.93 -2.06 19.74
N LYS A 180 -9.83 -0.74 19.56
CA LYS A 180 -8.85 0.09 20.27
C LYS A 180 -9.05 0.01 21.78
N GLN A 181 -10.29 0.07 22.26
CA GLN A 181 -10.63 0.01 23.69
C GLN A 181 -10.36 -1.36 24.31
N SER A 182 -10.68 -2.45 23.61
CA SER A 182 -10.41 -3.82 24.07
C SER A 182 -8.93 -4.20 24.02
N THR A 183 -8.06 -3.38 23.42
CA THR A 183 -6.63 -3.64 23.30
C THR A 183 -5.91 -3.44 24.63
N GLN A 184 -5.68 -4.54 25.35
CA GLN A 184 -4.75 -4.56 26.47
C GLN A 184 -3.33 -4.35 25.94
N LYS A 185 -2.73 -3.20 26.25
CA LYS A 185 -1.32 -2.95 25.98
C LYS A 185 -0.50 -3.82 26.92
N GLN A 186 0.49 -4.53 26.39
CA GLN A 186 1.47 -5.18 27.26
C GLN A 186 2.22 -4.11 28.06
N PRO A 187 2.54 -4.34 29.34
CA PRO A 187 3.40 -3.45 30.10
C PRO A 187 4.69 -3.14 29.31
N HIS A 188 5.10 -1.87 29.28
CA HIS A 188 6.30 -1.38 28.56
C HIS A 188 6.28 -1.48 27.02
N SER A 189 5.14 -1.79 26.40
CA SER A 189 5.01 -1.86 24.93
C SER A 189 4.72 -0.50 24.25
N GLU A 190 4.55 0.57 25.02
CA GLU A 190 4.19 1.91 24.54
C GLU A 190 5.20 2.45 23.52
N ASN A 191 6.48 2.27 23.80
CA ASN A 191 7.58 2.69 22.91
C ASN A 191 7.53 1.98 21.55
N LYS A 192 7.13 0.71 21.51
CA LYS A 192 7.05 -0.07 20.25
C LYS A 192 5.92 0.43 19.33
N TYR A 193 4.77 0.78 19.89
CA TYR A 193 3.62 1.25 19.09
C TYR A 193 3.81 2.66 18.53
N ASN A 194 4.61 3.48 19.21
CA ASN A 194 4.92 4.85 18.79
C ASN A 194 6.10 4.90 17.82
N TYR A 195 7.10 4.03 17.98
CA TYR A 195 8.33 4.07 17.19
C TYR A 195 8.09 4.12 15.68
N TRP A 196 7.28 3.21 15.12
CA TRP A 196 7.05 3.19 13.67
C TRP A 196 6.30 4.44 13.20
N ARG A 197 5.37 4.99 13.99
CA ARG A 197 4.63 6.21 13.64
C ARG A 197 5.54 7.42 13.61
N GLU A 198 6.36 7.57 14.64
CA GLU A 198 7.33 8.65 14.75
C GLU A 198 8.37 8.58 13.64
N THR A 199 8.92 7.38 13.41
CA THR A 199 9.87 7.15 12.31
C THR A 199 9.24 7.49 10.96
N TYR A 200 8.01 7.03 10.71
CA TYR A 200 7.33 7.29 9.45
C TYR A 200 7.01 8.78 9.25
N ARG A 201 6.55 9.49 10.29
CA ARG A 201 6.38 10.96 10.24
C ARG A 201 7.69 11.67 9.89
N ASN A 202 8.79 11.27 10.52
CA ASN A 202 10.09 11.87 10.25
C ASN A 202 10.54 11.63 8.79
N LEU A 203 10.28 10.45 8.23
CA LEU A 203 10.59 10.14 6.83
C LEU A 203 9.76 10.99 5.86
N ILE A 204 8.46 11.16 6.14
CA ILE A 204 7.58 12.04 5.35
C ILE A 204 8.13 13.47 5.38
N SER A 205 8.38 14.02 6.58
CA SER A 205 8.92 15.39 6.73
C SER A 205 10.25 15.59 6.03
N LYS A 206 11.18 14.63 6.14
CA LYS A 206 12.47 14.68 5.43
C LYS A 206 12.29 14.70 3.92
N SER A 207 11.43 13.84 3.39
CA SER A 207 11.15 13.76 1.95
C SER A 207 10.63 15.10 1.41
N THR A 208 9.70 15.73 2.13
CA THR A 208 9.17 17.04 1.76
C THR A 208 10.25 18.13 1.75
N VAL A 209 11.16 18.13 2.73
CA VAL A 209 12.26 19.11 2.80
C VAL A 209 13.28 18.90 1.69
N GLU A 210 13.66 17.64 1.42
CA GLU A 210 14.61 17.29 0.36
C GLU A 210 14.09 17.71 -1.02
N GLU A 211 12.81 17.47 -1.30
CA GLU A 211 12.22 17.82 -2.58
C GLU A 211 12.07 19.34 -2.76
N GLN A 212 11.72 20.07 -1.70
CA GLN A 212 11.70 21.54 -1.73
C GLN A 212 13.08 22.14 -2.02
N LYS A 213 14.15 21.52 -1.51
CA LYS A 213 15.52 21.96 -1.82
C LYS A 213 15.88 21.73 -3.28
N LYS A 214 15.56 20.56 -3.85
CA LYS A 214 15.81 20.25 -5.27
C LYS A 214 15.09 21.22 -6.21
N VAL A 215 13.80 21.46 -5.98
CA VAL A 215 13.01 22.43 -6.76
C VAL A 215 13.57 23.86 -6.62
N GLY A 216 14.08 24.22 -5.44
CA GLY A 216 14.72 25.51 -5.19
C GLY A 216 16.08 25.68 -5.88
N GLU A 217 16.83 24.58 -6.05
CA GLU A 217 18.12 24.56 -6.76
C GLU A 217 17.93 24.58 -8.27
N GLU A 218 16.99 23.79 -8.83
CA GLU A 218 16.68 23.78 -10.27
C GLU A 218 16.25 25.15 -10.80
N LYS A 219 15.42 25.87 -10.03
CA LYS A 219 14.99 27.25 -10.36
C LYS A 219 16.13 28.27 -10.34
N LYS A 220 17.19 28.04 -9.55
CA LYS A 220 18.36 28.93 -9.54
C LYS A 220 19.25 28.72 -10.77
N THR A 221 19.37 27.48 -11.23
CA THR A 221 20.11 27.13 -12.46
C THR A 221 19.40 27.62 -13.73
N GLU A 222 18.07 27.57 -13.81
CA GLU A 222 17.34 28.14 -14.96
C GLU A 222 17.37 29.69 -14.97
N GLY A 223 17.54 30.33 -13.81
CA GLY A 223 17.68 31.79 -13.70
C GLY A 223 19.06 32.33 -14.11
N THR A 224 20.07 31.47 -14.30
CA THR A 224 21.45 31.89 -14.63
C THR A 224 21.81 31.70 -16.12
N SER A 225 20.94 31.11 -16.95
CA SER A 225 21.21 30.85 -18.37
C SER A 225 20.74 31.95 -19.34
N LYS A 226 20.53 33.19 -18.87
CA LYS A 226 20.27 34.36 -19.73
C LYS A 226 21.27 35.48 -19.44
N ILE A 227 22.52 35.25 -19.81
CA ILE A 227 23.46 36.34 -20.13
C ILE A 227 24.11 35.96 -21.45
N ASP A 228 23.38 36.14 -22.55
CA ASP A 228 23.97 36.22 -23.87
C ASP A 228 24.45 37.67 -24.07
N THR A 229 25.77 37.80 -24.19
CA THR A 229 26.48 38.93 -24.83
C THR A 229 26.74 38.47 -26.26
N PRO A 230 26.62 39.27 -27.34
CA PRO A 230 27.03 40.68 -27.42
C PRO A 230 25.97 41.68 -27.90
#